data_AF-A0A2S9QE39-F1
#
_entry.id   AF-A0A2S9QE39-F1
#
_cell.length_a   1.000
_cell.length_b   1.000
_cell.length_c   1.000
_cell.angle_alpha   90.00
_cell.angle_beta   90.00
_cell.angle_gamma   90.00
#
_symmetry.space_group_name_H-M   'P 1'
#
loop_
_entity.id
_entity.type
_entity.pdbx_description
1 polymer ?
#
loop_
_entity_poly.entity_id
_entity_poly.type
_entity_poly.pdbx_seq_one_letter_code
_entity_poly.pdbx_strand_id
1 'polypeptide(L)'
;MSTINSLRGEIAPEQSAAFLRYQHKVRRRRRRFSLIGLMLALLPLALTAFYVFVVATPLYTAESRFAIRGGDVQPPAGVGGLLTPGSSGMGVTGFVDGYAVRDFLQSREAMDGLAKKIDLAKMLTEHPADLLVRLPDNPTPDDLYRAYKSLITVRYNMIEQIVVMQVEAFTPEDSVKISNALIDLSDTFANNMNQRALNDALKVAQEEVSRSEQRAAAARLEVANWRNRNANVDPTGDLTVLTNLIGQLEAQLATAQTDLGQLKATQGDNPRRKSVETRIATLRKEIDDTRQRLGGGSETVAKQLSSYESLKIAQDFADTNLASARQSLDQARVAILRQQRYVSPIAQPKADYTPTYPQKLTALGSALLVGLALVFLTSVAGGLIRNAISGR
;
A
#
# COMPACT_ATOMS: atom_id res chain seq x y z
N MET A 1 67.83 91.50 25.07
CA MET A 1 66.62 91.39 24.22
C MET A 1 66.30 89.90 24.10
N SER A 2 65.43 89.35 24.96
CA SER A 2 63.96 89.38 24.81
C SER A 2 63.58 88.86 23.42
N THR A 3 62.86 87.74 23.25
CA THR A 3 61.53 87.49 23.84
C THR A 3 61.12 86.01 23.59
N ILE A 4 60.33 85.44 24.52
CA ILE A 4 59.40 84.27 24.35
C ILE A 4 60.11 82.90 24.23
N ASN A 5 60.20 81.99 25.20
CA ASN A 5 59.40 81.60 26.38
C ASN A 5 57.91 81.31 26.13
N SER A 6 57.48 80.10 26.52
CA SER A 6 56.18 79.42 26.32
C SER A 6 56.07 78.70 24.96
N LEU A 7 55.91 77.37 24.86
CA LEU A 7 55.29 76.40 25.74
C LEU A 7 56.14 75.12 25.83
N ARG A 8 56.93 75.01 26.90
CA ARG A 8 57.46 73.74 27.38
C ARG A 8 56.38 73.15 28.28
N GLY A 9 55.48 72.36 27.70
CA GLY A 9 54.67 71.43 28.47
C GLY A 9 55.56 70.28 28.90
N GLU A 10 55.94 70.26 30.18
CA GLU A 10 56.61 69.14 30.83
C GLU A 10 55.80 67.86 30.64
N ILE A 11 56.30 66.92 29.85
CA ILE A 11 55.88 65.52 29.96
C ILE A 11 56.80 64.91 31.02
N ALA A 12 56.29 64.83 32.24
CA ALA A 12 56.97 64.20 33.37
C ALA A 12 57.45 62.77 33.00
N PRO A 13 58.64 62.33 33.45
CA PRO A 13 59.18 60.99 33.15
C PRO A 13 58.33 59.82 33.69
N GLU A 14 57.32 60.08 34.53
CA GLU A 14 56.33 59.08 34.96
C GLU A 14 55.30 58.72 33.87
N GLN A 15 54.96 59.64 32.96
CA GLN A 15 53.91 59.40 31.96
C GLN A 15 54.37 58.44 30.86
N SER A 16 55.65 58.47 30.49
CA SER A 16 56.24 57.55 29.50
C SER A 16 56.37 56.11 30.02
N ALA A 17 56.73 55.94 31.29
CA ALA A 17 56.77 54.62 31.95
C ALA A 17 55.36 54.02 32.15
N ALA A 18 54.36 54.86 32.42
CA ALA A 18 52.95 54.45 32.52
C ALA A 18 52.37 54.02 31.16
N PHE A 19 52.70 54.72 30.07
CA PHE A 19 52.31 54.34 28.70
C PHE A 19 52.91 52.99 28.27
N LEU A 20 54.20 52.74 28.56
CA LEU A 20 54.83 51.46 28.28
C LEU A 20 54.22 50.32 29.14
N ARG A 21 53.97 50.54 30.44
CA ARG A 21 53.29 49.56 31.31
C ARG A 21 51.84 49.27 30.87
N TYR A 22 51.12 50.27 30.35
CA TYR A 22 49.77 50.12 29.79
C TYR A 22 49.79 49.30 28.49
N GLN A 23 50.71 49.61 27.56
CA GLN A 23 50.89 48.82 26.33
C GLN A 23 51.27 47.36 26.61
N HIS A 24 52.10 47.08 27.61
CA HIS A 24 52.43 45.71 28.03
C HIS A 24 51.24 44.97 28.65
N LYS A 25 50.39 45.63 29.46
CA LYS A 25 49.16 45.04 30.02
C LYS A 25 48.12 44.71 28.94
N VAL A 26 47.91 45.61 27.97
CA VAL A 26 46.99 45.40 26.84
C VAL A 26 47.50 44.30 25.91
N ARG A 27 48.82 44.24 25.62
CA ARG A 27 49.43 43.17 24.80
C ARG A 27 49.37 41.80 25.48
N ARG A 28 49.50 41.72 26.81
CA ARG A 28 49.38 40.47 27.59
C ARG A 28 47.93 39.97 27.68
N ARG A 29 46.94 40.87 27.80
CA ARG A 29 45.50 40.53 27.71
C ARG A 29 45.11 40.06 26.30
N ARG A 30 45.57 40.76 25.25
CA ARG A 30 45.29 40.39 23.85
C ARG A 30 45.90 39.04 23.47
N ARG A 31 47.09 38.71 23.98
CA ARG A 31 47.70 37.37 23.84
C ARG A 31 46.90 36.28 24.57
N ARG A 32 46.39 36.53 25.77
CA ARG A 32 45.56 35.54 26.50
C ARG A 32 44.24 35.25 25.79
N PHE A 33 43.54 36.28 25.31
CA PHE A 33 42.31 36.09 24.52
C PHE A 33 42.58 35.41 23.17
N SER A 34 43.71 35.72 22.51
CA SER A 34 44.14 35.03 21.28
C SER A 34 44.51 33.57 21.52
N LEU A 35 45.11 33.24 22.66
CA LEU A 35 45.45 31.86 23.04
C LEU A 35 44.21 31.04 23.40
N ILE A 36 43.24 31.64 24.08
CA ILE A 36 41.94 30.99 24.39
C ILE A 36 41.17 30.73 23.09
N GLY A 37 41.10 31.71 22.17
CA GLY A 37 40.49 31.51 20.85
C GLY A 37 41.20 30.43 20.04
N LEU A 38 42.54 30.41 20.03
CA LEU A 38 43.31 29.37 19.32
C LEU A 38 43.06 27.97 19.92
N MET A 39 43.05 27.84 21.24
CA MET A 39 42.70 26.59 21.91
C MET A 39 41.28 26.15 21.58
N LEU A 40 40.31 27.06 21.57
CA LEU A 40 38.92 26.72 21.29
C LEU A 40 38.68 26.30 19.83
N ALA A 41 39.50 26.77 18.89
CA ALA A 41 39.50 26.30 17.51
C ALA A 41 40.21 24.95 17.35
N LEU A 42 41.38 24.78 17.97
CA LEU A 42 42.23 23.60 17.78
C LEU A 42 41.83 22.41 18.64
N LEU A 43 41.22 22.62 19.80
CA LEU A 43 40.80 21.56 20.71
C LEU A 43 39.79 20.58 20.06
N PRO A 44 38.65 21.03 19.47
CA PRO A 44 37.73 20.11 18.81
C PRO A 44 38.40 19.40 17.63
N LEU A 45 39.24 20.09 16.84
CA LEU A 45 39.98 19.48 15.75
C LEU A 45 40.96 18.41 16.23
N ALA A 46 41.72 18.67 17.29
CA ALA A 46 42.68 17.73 17.87
C ALA A 46 41.98 16.52 18.49
N LEU A 47 40.85 16.72 19.18
CA LEU A 47 40.04 15.64 19.73
C LEU A 47 39.45 14.76 18.62
N THR A 48 38.88 15.36 17.57
CA THR A 48 38.34 14.62 16.43
C THR A 48 39.45 13.90 15.66
N ALA A 49 40.61 14.53 15.47
CA ALA A 49 41.76 13.88 14.84
C ALA A 49 42.24 12.68 15.67
N PHE A 50 42.39 12.85 16.99
CA PHE A 50 42.79 11.75 17.87
C PHE A 50 41.78 10.59 17.79
N TYR A 51 40.49 10.89 17.87
CA TYR A 51 39.44 9.87 17.76
C TYR A 51 39.48 9.15 16.40
N VAL A 52 39.45 9.88 15.28
CA VAL A 52 39.36 9.32 13.92
C VAL A 52 40.60 8.52 13.50
N PHE A 53 41.78 8.87 13.99
CA PHE A 53 43.03 8.19 13.60
C PHE A 53 43.49 7.11 14.58
N VAL A 54 43.14 7.21 15.87
CA VAL A 54 43.64 6.31 16.92
C VAL A 54 42.57 5.38 17.49
N VAL A 55 41.32 5.84 17.59
CA VAL A 55 40.25 5.13 18.31
C VAL A 55 39.23 4.49 17.38
N ALA A 56 38.85 5.20 16.31
CA ALA A 56 37.77 4.80 15.42
C ALA A 56 38.08 3.50 14.67
N THR A 57 37.22 2.50 14.84
CA THR A 57 37.30 1.22 14.12
C THR A 57 36.88 1.41 12.66
N PRO A 58 37.65 0.89 11.68
CA PRO A 58 37.24 0.93 10.28
C PRO A 58 36.02 0.03 10.04
N LEU A 59 35.01 0.55 9.33
CA LEU A 59 33.89 -0.24 8.82
C LEU A 59 33.90 -0.25 7.29
N TYR A 60 33.57 -1.41 6.73
CA TYR A 60 33.46 -1.65 5.30
C TYR A 60 31.99 -1.78 4.93
N THR A 61 31.58 -1.11 3.85
CA THR A 61 30.20 -1.14 3.38
C THR A 61 30.10 -2.06 2.17
N ALA A 62 29.12 -2.97 2.18
CA ALA A 62 28.64 -3.66 0.99
C ALA A 62 27.31 -3.05 0.57
N GLU A 63 27.25 -2.51 -0.64
CA GLU A 63 26.01 -2.03 -1.24
C GLU A 63 25.40 -3.11 -2.14
N SER A 64 24.09 -3.27 -2.03
CA SER A 64 23.29 -4.13 -2.88
C SER A 64 22.05 -3.41 -3.37
N ARG A 65 21.65 -3.72 -4.61
CA ARG A 65 20.47 -3.15 -5.24
C ARG A 65 19.65 -4.26 -5.84
N PHE A 66 18.37 -4.33 -5.48
CA PHE A 66 17.48 -5.36 -5.98
C PHE A 66 16.08 -4.80 -6.19
N ALA A 67 15.38 -5.33 -7.18
CA ALA A 67 13.98 -5.01 -7.43
C ALA A 67 13.10 -6.17 -6.97
N ILE A 68 11.93 -5.81 -6.44
CA ILE A 68 10.89 -6.78 -6.09
C ILE A 68 9.95 -6.81 -7.29
N ARG A 69 9.94 -7.93 -8.02
CA ARG A 69 9.04 -8.09 -9.15
C ARG A 69 7.83 -8.90 -8.73
N GLY A 70 6.66 -8.27 -8.86
CA GLY A 70 5.40 -8.98 -8.96
C GLY A 70 5.37 -9.76 -10.28
N GLY A 71 4.85 -10.98 -10.28
CA GLY A 71 4.56 -11.66 -11.55
C GLY A 71 3.52 -10.85 -12.33
N ASP A 72 3.94 -10.20 -13.42
CA ASP A 72 3.07 -9.40 -14.28
C ASP A 72 1.90 -10.26 -14.77
N VAL A 73 0.70 -9.97 -14.26
CA VAL A 73 -0.53 -10.39 -14.90
C VAL A 73 -0.99 -9.18 -15.70
N GLN A 74 -0.51 -9.06 -16.93
CA GLN A 74 -1.21 -8.26 -17.92
C GLN A 74 -2.62 -8.88 -18.04
N PRO A 75 -3.71 -8.20 -17.66
CA PRO A 75 -5.04 -8.71 -17.95
C PRO A 75 -5.13 -8.83 -19.48
N PRO A 76 -5.69 -9.92 -20.03
CA PRO A 76 -6.16 -9.87 -21.40
C PRO A 76 -7.08 -8.65 -21.50
N ALA A 77 -6.81 -7.75 -22.45
CA ALA A 77 -7.68 -6.62 -22.74
C ALA A 77 -9.06 -7.19 -23.13
N GLY A 78 -9.95 -7.26 -22.15
CA GLY A 78 -11.22 -7.97 -22.22
C GLY A 78 -12.24 -7.27 -21.33
N VAL A 79 -12.90 -6.28 -21.94
CA VAL A 79 -14.19 -5.66 -21.63
C VAL A 79 -14.82 -6.07 -20.29
N GLY A 80 -14.85 -5.15 -19.31
CA GLY A 80 -15.75 -5.26 -18.15
C GLY A 80 -15.23 -4.77 -16.79
N GLY A 81 -13.98 -4.32 -16.68
CA GLY A 81 -13.33 -4.01 -15.39
C GLY A 81 -13.75 -2.72 -14.66
N LEU A 82 -15.02 -2.31 -14.67
CA LEU A 82 -15.45 -1.02 -14.09
C LEU A 82 -16.30 -1.10 -12.80
N LEU A 83 -16.65 -2.28 -12.27
CA LEU A 83 -17.66 -2.35 -11.19
C LEU A 83 -17.19 -2.87 -9.83
N THR A 84 -15.90 -2.78 -9.49
CA THR A 84 -15.49 -2.91 -8.08
C THR A 84 -14.69 -1.69 -7.63
N PRO A 85 -15.28 -0.78 -6.83
CA PRO A 85 -14.51 0.23 -6.10
C PRO A 85 -13.67 -0.53 -5.05
N GLY A 86 -12.42 -0.82 -5.41
CA GLY A 86 -11.48 -1.62 -4.59
C GLY A 86 -10.54 -2.52 -5.40
N SER A 87 -10.80 -2.75 -6.69
CA SER A 87 -9.99 -3.65 -7.55
C SER A 87 -8.96 -2.94 -8.45
N SER A 88 -8.70 -1.64 -8.24
CA SER A 88 -7.61 -0.90 -8.91
C SER A 88 -6.19 -1.32 -8.46
N GLY A 89 -6.01 -2.55 -8.01
CA GLY A 89 -4.78 -3.10 -7.43
C GLY A 89 -3.63 -3.37 -8.42
N MET A 90 -3.74 -2.94 -9.67
CA MET A 90 -2.76 -3.29 -10.72
C MET A 90 -1.57 -2.33 -10.79
N GLY A 91 -1.67 -1.14 -10.19
CA GLY A 91 -0.57 -0.17 -10.14
C GLY A 91 0.00 0.07 -8.74
N VAL A 92 -0.65 -0.41 -7.68
CA VAL A 92 -0.28 -0.10 -6.28
C VAL A 92 0.52 -1.24 -5.62
N THR A 93 0.39 -2.47 -6.13
CA THR A 93 1.01 -3.67 -5.53
C THR A 93 2.53 -3.62 -5.55
N GLY A 94 3.16 -3.24 -6.66
CA GLY A 94 4.62 -3.08 -6.73
C GLY A 94 5.19 -2.00 -5.79
N PHE A 95 4.43 -0.94 -5.50
CA PHE A 95 4.85 0.12 -4.55
C PHE A 95 4.74 -0.33 -3.09
N VAL A 96 3.68 -1.06 -2.73
CA VAL A 96 3.46 -1.56 -1.37
C VAL A 96 4.54 -2.59 -1.00
N ASP A 97 4.93 -3.42 -1.96
CA ASP A 97 5.89 -4.50 -1.74
C ASP A 97 7.30 -3.97 -1.40
N GLY A 98 7.75 -2.89 -2.06
CA GLY A 98 9.06 -2.27 -1.80
C GLY A 98 9.22 -1.69 -0.40
N TYR A 99 8.20 -0.99 0.08
CA TYR A 99 8.19 -0.48 1.46
C TYR A 99 8.05 -1.60 2.49
N ALA A 100 7.24 -2.64 2.22
CA ALA A 100 7.10 -3.78 3.11
C ALA A 100 8.44 -4.52 3.30
N VAL A 101 9.21 -4.75 2.22
CA VAL A 101 10.53 -5.37 2.31
C VAL A 101 11.54 -4.48 3.05
N ARG A 102 11.51 -3.15 2.81
CA ARG A 102 12.34 -2.20 3.57
C ARG A 102 12.06 -2.30 5.07
N ASP A 103 10.78 -2.30 5.45
CA ASP A 103 10.36 -2.33 6.86
C ASP A 103 10.67 -3.67 7.50
N PHE A 104 10.48 -4.77 6.76
CA PHE A 104 10.92 -6.09 7.18
C PHE A 104 12.43 -6.12 7.44
N LEU A 105 13.27 -5.64 6.52
CA LEU A 105 14.72 -5.59 6.71
C LEU A 105 15.15 -4.73 7.91
N GLN A 106 14.35 -3.73 8.31
CA GLN A 106 14.62 -2.94 9.52
C GLN A 106 14.00 -3.53 10.79
N SER A 107 13.21 -4.60 10.68
CA SER A 107 12.49 -5.21 11.79
C SER A 107 13.39 -6.12 12.63
N ARG A 108 12.90 -6.46 13.83
CA ARG A 108 13.52 -7.49 14.69
C ARG A 108 13.46 -8.87 14.04
N GLU A 109 12.42 -9.15 13.27
CA GLU A 109 12.25 -10.46 12.62
C GLU A 109 13.35 -10.73 11.60
N ALA A 110 13.77 -9.72 10.82
CA ALA A 110 14.91 -9.85 9.92
C ALA A 110 16.23 -10.03 10.69
N MET A 111 16.42 -9.32 11.80
CA MET A 111 17.58 -9.49 12.68
C MET A 111 17.62 -10.90 13.29
N ASP A 112 16.51 -11.40 13.82
CA ASP A 112 16.41 -12.75 14.38
C ASP A 112 16.62 -13.82 13.30
N GLY A 113 16.09 -13.60 12.10
CA GLY A 113 16.31 -14.45 10.93
C GLY A 113 17.78 -14.47 10.50
N LEU A 114 18.45 -13.32 10.55
CA LEU A 114 19.87 -13.19 10.27
C LEU A 114 20.70 -13.90 11.35
N ALA A 115 20.37 -13.71 12.63
CA ALA A 115 21.05 -14.32 13.78
C ALA A 115 20.99 -15.86 13.76
N LYS A 116 19.95 -16.44 13.12
CA LYS A 116 19.86 -17.90 12.89
C LYS A 116 20.78 -18.39 11.78
N LYS A 117 21.10 -17.56 10.79
CA LYS A 117 21.99 -17.90 9.65
C LYS A 117 23.45 -17.56 9.93
N ILE A 118 23.69 -16.49 10.68
CA ILE A 118 25.00 -15.93 10.99
C ILE A 118 25.02 -15.61 12.47
N ASP A 119 26.09 -16.01 13.16
CA ASP A 119 26.31 -15.65 14.56
C ASP A 119 26.69 -14.16 14.69
N LEU A 120 25.68 -13.31 14.54
CA LEU A 120 25.80 -11.86 14.51
C LEU A 120 26.34 -11.32 15.84
N ALA A 121 25.92 -11.91 16.96
CA ALA A 121 26.39 -11.52 18.28
C ALA A 121 27.89 -11.74 18.40
N LYS A 122 28.37 -12.94 18.02
CA LYS A 122 29.80 -13.27 18.04
C LYS A 122 30.62 -12.34 17.13
N MET A 123 30.17 -12.10 15.90
CA MET A 123 30.81 -11.17 14.97
C MET A 123 30.94 -9.75 15.54
N LEU A 124 29.94 -9.29 16.30
CA LEU A 124 29.94 -7.95 16.88
C LEU A 124 30.77 -7.84 18.17
N THR A 125 30.96 -8.95 18.88
CA THR A 125 31.75 -8.98 20.13
C THR A 125 33.24 -9.28 19.92
N GLU A 126 33.60 -10.07 18.90
CA GLU A 126 34.99 -10.52 18.69
C GLU A 126 35.92 -9.43 18.14
N HIS A 127 35.37 -8.44 17.44
CA HIS A 127 36.16 -7.36 16.87
C HIS A 127 36.36 -6.19 17.85
N PRO A 128 37.55 -5.56 17.85
CA PRO A 128 37.81 -4.36 18.64
C PRO A 128 37.01 -3.18 18.07
N ALA A 129 35.75 -3.08 18.50
CA ALA A 129 34.86 -1.98 18.19
C ALA A 129 35.09 -0.82 19.18
N ASP A 130 35.10 0.40 18.65
CA ASP A 130 35.09 1.63 19.45
C ASP A 130 33.85 1.67 20.35
N LEU A 131 33.90 2.41 21.46
CA LEU A 131 32.82 2.63 22.44
C LEU A 131 31.46 2.99 21.80
N LEU A 132 31.47 3.60 20.62
CA LEU A 132 30.28 3.99 19.87
C LEU A 132 29.61 2.84 19.10
N VAL A 133 30.35 1.79 18.75
CA VAL A 133 29.88 0.63 17.95
C VAL A 133 29.97 -0.68 18.75
N ARG A 134 30.64 -0.67 19.91
CA ARG A 134 30.89 -1.84 20.72
C ARG A 134 29.63 -2.41 21.35
N LEU A 135 29.44 -3.70 21.14
CA LEU A 135 28.42 -4.50 21.79
C LEU A 135 28.98 -5.00 23.15
N PRO A 136 28.20 -4.97 24.26
CA PRO A 136 28.65 -5.51 25.54
C PRO A 136 28.87 -7.03 25.46
N ASP A 137 29.76 -7.58 26.30
CA ASP A 137 30.20 -8.99 26.24
C ASP A 137 29.05 -10.00 26.43
N ASN A 138 27.94 -9.58 27.04
CA ASN A 138 26.68 -10.35 27.10
C ASN A 138 25.51 -9.44 26.69
N PRO A 139 25.24 -9.30 25.38
CA PRO A 139 24.26 -8.35 24.89
C PRO A 139 22.84 -8.81 25.15
N THR A 140 21.99 -7.87 25.56
CA THR A 140 20.55 -8.12 25.54
C THR A 140 20.05 -8.18 24.09
N PRO A 141 18.89 -8.81 23.81
CA PRO A 141 18.29 -8.78 22.48
C PRO A 141 18.06 -7.36 21.94
N ASP A 142 17.83 -6.39 22.82
CA ASP A 142 17.65 -4.98 22.47
C ASP A 142 18.96 -4.30 22.08
N ASP A 143 20.07 -4.65 22.74
CA ASP A 143 21.41 -4.16 22.38
C ASP A 143 21.83 -4.68 21.01
N LEU A 144 21.59 -5.97 20.75
CA LEU A 144 21.87 -6.58 19.45
C LEU A 144 21.03 -5.94 18.34
N TYR A 145 19.73 -5.71 18.58
CA TYR A 145 18.87 -5.03 17.61
C TYR A 145 19.30 -3.58 17.35
N ARG A 146 19.77 -2.85 18.38
CA ARG A 146 20.31 -1.50 18.21
C ARG A 146 21.56 -1.51 17.34
N ALA A 147 22.49 -2.44 17.58
CA ALA A 147 23.69 -2.61 16.78
C ALA A 147 23.34 -2.98 15.32
N TYR A 148 22.42 -3.93 15.13
CA TYR A 148 21.88 -4.30 13.81
C TYR A 148 21.36 -3.07 13.05
N LYS A 149 20.53 -2.23 13.71
CA LYS A 149 19.95 -1.04 13.09
C LYS A 149 20.99 0.03 12.75
N SER A 150 22.10 0.12 13.49
CA SER A 150 23.18 1.05 13.16
C SER A 150 24.01 0.59 11.97
N LEU A 151 24.13 -0.72 11.73
CA LEU A 151 24.97 -1.27 10.66
C LEU A 151 24.25 -1.41 9.32
N ILE A 152 22.91 -1.41 9.33
CA ILE A 152 22.13 -1.70 8.13
C ILE A 152 21.25 -0.49 7.79
N THR A 153 21.55 0.10 6.64
CA THR A 153 20.75 1.18 6.06
C THR A 153 20.02 0.67 4.84
N VAL A 154 18.69 0.75 4.86
CA VAL A 154 17.83 0.33 3.74
C VAL A 154 16.99 1.49 3.27
N ARG A 155 16.98 1.72 1.96
CA ARG A 155 16.20 2.77 1.29
C ARG A 155 15.44 2.16 0.14
N TYR A 156 14.21 2.62 -0.07
CA TYR A 156 13.43 2.26 -1.24
C TYR A 156 13.33 3.49 -2.15
N ASN A 157 13.75 3.36 -3.41
CA ASN A 157 13.58 4.39 -4.42
C ASN A 157 12.29 4.12 -5.19
N MET A 158 11.26 4.95 -4.98
CA MET A 158 9.96 4.79 -5.62
C MET A 158 9.99 5.00 -7.14
N ILE A 159 10.91 5.84 -7.64
CA ILE A 159 11.03 6.15 -9.08
C ILE A 159 11.66 4.95 -9.82
N GLU A 160 12.73 4.40 -9.26
CA GLU A 160 13.45 3.26 -9.84
C GLU A 160 12.83 1.91 -9.47
N GLN A 161 11.93 1.88 -8.47
CA GLN A 161 11.34 0.67 -7.89
C GLN A 161 12.38 -0.34 -7.39
N ILE A 162 13.48 0.18 -6.83
CA ILE A 162 14.57 -0.63 -6.28
C ILE A 162 14.73 -0.41 -4.79
N VAL A 163 15.09 -1.47 -4.08
CA VAL A 163 15.61 -1.42 -2.71
C VAL A 163 17.13 -1.30 -2.80
N VAL A 164 17.66 -0.28 -2.13
CA VAL A 164 19.10 -0.07 -1.95
C VAL A 164 19.41 -0.39 -0.50
N MET A 165 20.24 -1.42 -0.28
CA MET A 165 20.66 -1.86 1.04
C MET A 165 22.17 -1.72 1.17
N GLN A 166 22.59 -0.98 2.19
CA GLN A 166 23.97 -0.78 2.59
C GLN A 166 24.18 -1.48 3.93
N VAL A 167 25.12 -2.42 3.95
CA VAL A 167 25.48 -3.19 5.15
C VAL A 167 26.91 -2.85 5.51
N GLU A 168 27.10 -2.39 6.74
CA GLU A 168 28.41 -2.10 7.32
C GLU A 168 28.87 -3.25 8.20
N ALA A 169 30.15 -3.62 8.09
CA ALA A 169 30.78 -4.63 8.95
C ALA A 169 32.27 -4.33 9.18
N PHE A 170 32.88 -5.00 10.15
CA PHE A 170 34.31 -4.84 10.47
C PHE A 170 35.24 -5.39 9.40
N THR A 171 34.76 -6.33 8.57
CA THR A 171 35.50 -6.90 7.45
C THR A 171 34.67 -6.79 6.15
N PRO A 172 35.33 -6.64 4.99
CA PRO A 172 34.66 -6.69 3.68
C PRO A 172 33.84 -7.97 3.50
N GLU A 173 34.40 -9.12 3.90
CA GLU A 173 33.77 -10.44 3.76
C GLU A 173 32.47 -10.54 4.56
N ASP A 174 32.46 -10.04 5.80
CA ASP A 174 31.27 -10.08 6.65
C ASP A 174 30.18 -9.15 6.12
N SER A 175 30.54 -7.98 5.58
CA SER A 175 29.56 -7.06 4.98
C SER A 175 28.83 -7.70 3.80
N VAL A 176 29.53 -8.45 2.95
CA VAL A 176 28.96 -9.21 1.83
C VAL A 176 28.13 -10.39 2.34
N LYS A 177 28.63 -11.12 3.35
CA LYS A 177 27.94 -12.28 3.92
C LYS A 177 26.61 -11.89 4.55
N ILE A 178 26.58 -10.83 5.35
CA ILE A 178 25.36 -10.30 5.96
C ILE A 178 24.40 -9.80 4.88
N SER A 179 24.90 -9.04 3.90
CA SER A 179 24.08 -8.53 2.80
C SER A 179 23.40 -9.64 1.99
N ASN A 180 24.13 -10.70 1.63
CA ASN A 180 23.55 -11.88 0.97
C ASN A 180 22.48 -12.56 1.83
N ALA A 181 22.75 -12.77 3.12
CA ALA A 181 21.78 -13.40 4.02
C ALA A 181 20.48 -12.59 4.17
N LEU A 182 20.58 -11.26 4.18
CA LEU A 182 19.43 -10.35 4.23
C LEU A 182 18.64 -10.32 2.90
N ILE A 183 19.31 -10.42 1.75
CA ILE A 183 18.64 -10.58 0.46
C ILE A 183 17.83 -11.88 0.44
N ASP A 184 18.40 -13.01 0.88
CA ASP A 184 17.67 -14.29 0.96
C ASP A 184 16.46 -14.22 1.89
N LEU A 185 16.62 -13.54 3.04
CA LEU A 185 15.51 -13.35 3.99
C LEU A 185 14.41 -12.48 3.38
N SER A 186 14.79 -11.45 2.62
CA SER A 186 13.84 -10.59 1.90
C SER A 186 13.08 -11.36 0.82
N ASP A 187 13.76 -12.25 0.09
CA ASP A 187 13.13 -13.12 -0.90
C ASP A 187 12.13 -14.08 -0.25
N THR A 188 12.53 -14.70 0.86
CA THR A 188 11.65 -15.57 1.65
C THR A 188 10.43 -14.80 2.18
N PHE A 189 10.63 -13.59 2.70
CA PHE A 189 9.56 -12.73 3.19
C PHE A 189 8.58 -12.34 2.07
N ALA A 190 9.09 -11.88 0.92
CA ALA A 190 8.28 -11.49 -0.23
C ALA A 190 7.47 -12.68 -0.78
N ASN A 191 8.10 -13.86 -0.86
CA ASN A 191 7.45 -15.11 -1.25
C ASN A 191 6.35 -15.52 -0.29
N ASN A 192 6.62 -15.50 1.02
CA ASN A 192 5.62 -15.84 2.04
C ASN A 192 4.42 -14.89 2.02
N MET A 193 4.67 -13.59 1.87
CA MET A 193 3.61 -12.60 1.76
C MET A 193 2.73 -12.86 0.53
N ASN A 194 3.35 -13.14 -0.62
CA ASN A 194 2.64 -13.47 -1.85
C ASN A 194 1.81 -14.75 -1.71
N GLN A 195 2.42 -15.82 -1.18
CA GLN A 195 1.76 -17.10 -1.00
C GLN A 195 0.55 -16.99 -0.06
N ARG A 196 0.68 -16.21 1.03
CA ARG A 196 -0.45 -15.92 1.93
C ARG A 196 -1.57 -15.18 1.19
N ALA A 197 -1.26 -14.10 0.49
CA ALA A 197 -2.26 -13.33 -0.26
C ALA A 197 -2.99 -14.19 -1.31
N LEU A 198 -2.26 -15.04 -2.03
CA LEU A 198 -2.83 -15.96 -3.02
C LEU A 198 -3.71 -17.04 -2.38
N ASN A 199 -3.27 -17.61 -1.26
CA ASN A 199 -4.06 -18.60 -0.52
C ASN A 199 -5.34 -17.98 0.07
N ASP A 200 -5.27 -16.76 0.57
CA ASP A 200 -6.43 -16.03 1.09
C ASP A 200 -7.42 -15.72 -0.04
N ALA A 201 -6.94 -15.27 -1.20
CA ALA A 201 -7.77 -15.04 -2.38
C ALA A 201 -8.45 -16.33 -2.86
N LEU A 202 -7.71 -17.45 -2.90
CA LEU A 202 -8.26 -18.76 -3.25
C LEU A 202 -9.34 -19.20 -2.25
N LYS A 203 -9.10 -19.03 -0.95
CA LYS A 203 -10.05 -19.37 0.10
C LYS A 203 -11.34 -18.56 -0.05
N VAL A 204 -11.24 -17.24 -0.23
CA VAL A 204 -12.41 -16.37 -0.43
C VAL A 204 -13.20 -16.79 -1.69
N ALA A 205 -12.51 -17.10 -2.79
CA ALA A 205 -13.16 -17.56 -4.02
C ALA A 205 -13.87 -18.91 -3.86
N GLN A 206 -13.26 -19.87 -3.14
CA GLN A 206 -13.89 -21.15 -2.83
C GLN A 206 -15.15 -20.99 -1.97
N GLU A 207 -15.07 -20.14 -0.95
CA GLU A 207 -16.24 -19.83 -0.11
C GLU A 207 -17.37 -19.17 -0.91
N GLU A 208 -17.06 -18.25 -1.84
CA GLU A 208 -18.09 -17.62 -2.66
C GLU A 208 -18.74 -18.58 -3.66
N VAL A 209 -17.98 -19.52 -4.23
CA VAL A 209 -18.56 -20.60 -5.03
C VAL A 209 -19.51 -21.44 -4.18
N SER A 210 -19.10 -21.87 -2.99
CA SER A 210 -19.96 -22.65 -2.09
C SER A 210 -21.25 -21.91 -1.73
N ARG A 211 -21.15 -20.62 -1.38
CA ARG A 211 -22.33 -19.77 -1.11
C ARG A 211 -23.23 -19.63 -2.33
N SER A 212 -22.65 -19.41 -3.51
CA SER A 212 -23.41 -19.25 -4.75
C SER A 212 -24.08 -20.54 -5.19
N GLU A 213 -23.46 -21.71 -4.96
CA GLU A 213 -24.07 -23.01 -5.21
C GLU A 213 -25.31 -23.23 -4.33
N GLN A 214 -25.23 -22.89 -3.04
CA GLN A 214 -26.37 -22.97 -2.14
C GLN A 214 -27.52 -22.03 -2.57
N ARG A 215 -27.21 -20.79 -2.95
CA ARG A 215 -28.20 -19.82 -3.45
C ARG A 215 -28.87 -20.30 -4.75
N ALA A 216 -28.07 -20.80 -5.70
CA ALA A 216 -28.60 -21.35 -6.96
C ALA A 216 -29.48 -22.58 -6.72
N ALA A 217 -29.06 -23.49 -5.84
CA ALA A 217 -29.88 -24.65 -5.46
C ALA A 217 -31.20 -24.23 -4.79
N ALA A 218 -31.16 -23.27 -3.87
CA ALA A 218 -32.36 -22.75 -3.20
C ALA A 218 -33.32 -22.07 -4.20
N ALA A 219 -32.81 -21.23 -5.11
CA ALA A 219 -33.64 -20.58 -6.12
C ALA A 219 -34.30 -21.59 -7.08
N ARG A 220 -33.55 -22.62 -7.50
CA ARG A 220 -34.09 -23.72 -8.31
C ARG A 220 -35.17 -24.51 -7.56
N LEU A 221 -34.97 -24.75 -6.26
CA LEU A 221 -35.96 -25.41 -5.41
C LEU A 221 -37.24 -24.57 -5.27
N GLU A 222 -37.14 -23.25 -5.11
CA GLU A 222 -38.31 -22.38 -5.04
C GLU A 222 -39.13 -22.40 -6.33
N VAL A 223 -38.48 -22.39 -7.51
CA VAL A 223 -39.16 -22.57 -8.79
C VAL A 223 -39.85 -23.93 -8.86
N ALA A 224 -39.19 -25.00 -8.43
CA ALA A 224 -39.78 -26.34 -8.41
C ALA A 224 -40.99 -26.43 -7.44
N ASN A 225 -40.86 -25.86 -6.25
CA ASN A 225 -41.95 -25.78 -5.26
C ASN A 225 -43.12 -24.97 -5.77
N TRP A 226 -42.87 -23.87 -6.51
CA TRP A 226 -43.91 -23.10 -7.16
C TRP A 226 -44.64 -23.93 -8.21
N ARG A 227 -43.92 -24.65 -9.08
CA ARG A 227 -44.52 -25.52 -10.11
C ARG A 227 -45.38 -26.64 -9.49
N ASN A 228 -44.89 -27.27 -8.43
CA ASN A 228 -45.61 -28.32 -7.72
C ASN A 228 -46.88 -27.78 -7.06
N ARG A 229 -46.82 -26.62 -6.38
CA ARG A 229 -47.99 -26.00 -5.71
C ARG A 229 -49.07 -25.56 -6.68
N ASN A 230 -48.69 -25.07 -7.86
CA ASN A 230 -49.62 -24.58 -8.86
C ASN A 230 -50.01 -25.64 -9.91
N ALA A 231 -49.47 -26.86 -9.81
CA ALA A 231 -49.62 -27.93 -10.81
C ALA A 231 -49.37 -27.45 -12.26
N ASN A 232 -48.47 -26.48 -12.43
CA ASN A 232 -48.22 -25.79 -13.68
C ASN A 232 -46.71 -25.74 -13.96
N VAL A 233 -46.32 -26.24 -15.13
CA VAL A 233 -44.91 -26.32 -15.54
C VAL A 233 -44.49 -25.06 -16.32
N ASP A 234 -45.39 -24.46 -17.08
CA ASP A 234 -45.15 -23.29 -17.93
C ASP A 234 -46.36 -22.34 -17.99
N PRO A 235 -46.41 -21.34 -17.08
CA PRO A 235 -47.50 -20.36 -17.03
C PRO A 235 -47.58 -19.48 -18.28
N THR A 236 -46.46 -19.31 -18.97
CA THR A 236 -46.35 -18.58 -20.24
C THR A 236 -47.07 -19.32 -21.36
N GLY A 237 -46.93 -20.65 -21.39
CA GLY A 237 -47.67 -21.52 -22.29
C GLY A 237 -49.17 -21.43 -22.04
N ASP A 238 -49.60 -21.48 -20.78
CA ASP A 238 -51.03 -21.36 -20.42
C ASP A 238 -51.63 -20.02 -20.83
N LEU A 239 -50.91 -18.90 -20.64
CA LEU A 239 -51.33 -17.58 -21.10
C LEU A 239 -51.55 -17.58 -22.62
N THR A 240 -50.63 -18.19 -23.36
CA THR A 240 -50.67 -18.31 -24.82
C THR A 240 -51.89 -19.11 -25.27
N VAL A 241 -52.16 -20.24 -24.62
CA VAL A 241 -53.32 -21.11 -24.90
C VAL A 241 -54.63 -20.37 -24.64
N LEU A 242 -54.76 -19.68 -23.51
CA LEU A 242 -55.98 -18.93 -23.18
C LEU A 242 -56.21 -17.76 -24.13
N THR A 243 -55.15 -17.03 -24.50
CA THR A 243 -55.25 -15.92 -25.47
C THR A 243 -55.69 -16.42 -26.84
N ASN A 244 -55.15 -17.55 -27.29
CA ASN A 244 -55.57 -18.18 -28.55
C ASN A 244 -57.03 -18.67 -28.50
N LEU A 245 -57.48 -19.24 -27.38
CA LEU A 245 -58.86 -19.66 -27.19
C LEU A 245 -59.83 -18.47 -27.24
N ILE A 246 -59.50 -17.36 -26.57
CA ILE A 246 -60.30 -16.13 -26.64
C ILE A 246 -60.45 -15.67 -28.09
N GLY A 247 -59.35 -15.62 -28.85
CA GLY A 247 -59.39 -15.24 -30.27
C GLY A 247 -60.26 -16.18 -31.13
N GLN A 248 -60.22 -17.50 -30.87
CA GLN A 248 -61.08 -18.47 -31.54
C GLN A 248 -62.56 -18.28 -31.20
N LEU A 249 -62.89 -18.07 -29.92
CA LEU A 249 -64.27 -17.81 -29.48
C LEU A 249 -64.81 -16.49 -30.02
N GLU A 250 -63.98 -15.45 -30.08
CA GLU A 250 -64.33 -14.15 -30.67
C GLU A 250 -64.61 -14.27 -32.17
N ALA A 251 -63.81 -15.06 -32.90
CA ALA A 251 -64.08 -15.34 -34.31
C ALA A 251 -65.42 -16.07 -34.51
N GLN A 252 -65.71 -17.09 -33.69
CA GLN A 252 -67.00 -17.79 -33.73
C GLN A 252 -68.18 -16.88 -33.37
N LEU A 253 -67.99 -15.98 -32.40
CA LEU A 253 -68.99 -14.99 -32.00
C LEU A 253 -69.29 -14.02 -33.14
N ALA A 254 -68.27 -13.54 -33.84
CA ALA A 254 -68.43 -12.67 -35.00
C ALA A 254 -69.25 -13.36 -36.10
N THR A 255 -68.94 -14.61 -36.43
CA THR A 255 -69.72 -15.40 -37.40
C THR A 255 -71.17 -15.53 -36.98
N ALA A 256 -71.45 -15.91 -35.73
CA ALA A 256 -72.81 -16.06 -35.23
C ALA A 256 -73.60 -14.74 -35.22
N GLN A 257 -72.93 -13.61 -34.96
CA GLN A 257 -73.54 -12.28 -35.04
C GLN A 257 -73.89 -11.88 -36.48
N THR A 258 -73.01 -12.20 -37.45
CA THR A 258 -73.30 -12.02 -38.88
C THR A 258 -74.51 -12.85 -39.30
N ASP A 259 -74.57 -14.13 -38.91
CA ASP A 259 -75.70 -15.02 -39.19
C ASP A 259 -77.02 -14.47 -38.63
N LEU A 260 -77.00 -13.96 -37.39
CA LEU A 260 -78.17 -13.32 -36.78
C LEU A 260 -78.60 -12.07 -37.57
N GLY A 261 -77.65 -11.26 -38.03
CA GLY A 261 -77.91 -10.08 -38.86
C GLY A 261 -78.64 -10.46 -40.15
N GLN A 262 -78.20 -11.52 -40.83
CA GLN A 262 -78.85 -12.04 -42.05
C GLN A 262 -80.27 -12.56 -41.76
N LEU A 263 -80.47 -13.30 -40.66
CA LEU A 263 -81.78 -13.82 -40.25
C LEU A 263 -82.77 -12.73 -39.79
N LYS A 264 -82.27 -11.56 -39.40
CA LYS A 264 -83.10 -10.39 -39.08
C LYS A 264 -83.53 -9.61 -40.33
N ALA A 265 -82.77 -9.69 -41.41
CA ALA A 265 -83.09 -9.03 -42.68
C ALA A 265 -84.22 -9.76 -43.47
N THR A 266 -84.50 -11.03 -43.14
CA THR A 266 -85.58 -11.81 -43.77
C THR A 266 -86.92 -11.58 -43.06
N GLN A 267 -87.99 -11.27 -43.80
CA GLN A 267 -89.33 -11.03 -43.23
C GLN A 267 -89.97 -12.33 -42.72
N GLY A 268 -90.43 -12.33 -41.46
CA GLY A 268 -91.11 -13.46 -40.80
C GLY A 268 -90.45 -13.92 -39.48
N ASP A 269 -91.19 -14.68 -38.67
CA ASP A 269 -90.66 -15.27 -37.43
C ASP A 269 -89.90 -16.56 -37.77
N ASN A 270 -88.57 -16.49 -37.81
CA ASN A 270 -87.72 -17.61 -38.18
C ASN A 270 -87.27 -18.36 -36.91
N PRO A 271 -87.68 -19.63 -36.71
CA PRO A 271 -87.33 -20.39 -35.52
C PRO A 271 -85.80 -20.59 -35.33
N ARG A 272 -84.99 -20.42 -36.37
CA ARG A 272 -83.52 -20.44 -36.29
C ARG A 272 -82.95 -19.23 -35.54
N ARG A 273 -83.67 -18.10 -35.48
CA ARG A 273 -83.22 -16.86 -34.82
C ARG A 273 -82.92 -17.09 -33.33
N LYS A 274 -83.85 -17.72 -32.61
CA LYS A 274 -83.72 -18.02 -31.18
C LYS A 274 -82.53 -18.94 -30.87
N SER A 275 -82.23 -19.87 -31.78
CA SER A 275 -81.06 -20.76 -31.67
C SER A 275 -79.75 -19.98 -31.81
N VAL A 276 -79.63 -19.09 -32.80
CA VAL A 276 -78.43 -18.26 -33.00
C VAL A 276 -78.24 -17.26 -31.84
N GLU A 277 -79.32 -16.67 -31.33
CA GLU A 277 -79.27 -15.80 -30.14
C GLU A 277 -78.76 -16.55 -28.91
N THR A 278 -79.23 -17.79 -28.69
CA THR A 278 -78.74 -18.65 -27.60
C THR A 278 -77.25 -18.98 -27.76
N ARG A 279 -76.80 -19.24 -29.00
CA ARG A 279 -75.39 -19.49 -29.31
C ARG A 279 -74.52 -18.25 -29.02
N ILE A 280 -74.97 -17.06 -29.42
CA ILE A 280 -74.28 -15.79 -29.13
C ILE A 280 -74.17 -15.57 -27.61
N ALA A 281 -75.25 -15.80 -26.85
CA ALA A 281 -75.23 -15.67 -25.40
C ALA A 281 -74.23 -16.64 -24.74
N THR A 282 -74.18 -17.89 -25.24
CA THR A 282 -73.23 -18.91 -24.76
C THR A 282 -71.79 -18.53 -25.06
N LEU A 283 -71.50 -18.13 -26.31
CA LEU A 283 -70.15 -17.70 -26.71
C LEU A 283 -69.67 -16.47 -25.92
N ARG A 284 -70.55 -15.50 -25.68
CA ARG A 284 -70.22 -14.34 -24.82
C ARG A 284 -69.86 -14.76 -23.41
N LYS A 285 -70.68 -15.63 -22.81
CA LYS A 285 -70.41 -16.17 -21.47
C LYS A 285 -69.06 -16.90 -21.42
N GLU A 286 -68.76 -17.72 -22.43
CA GLU A 286 -67.51 -18.49 -22.48
C GLU A 286 -66.27 -17.61 -22.69
N ILE A 287 -66.39 -16.53 -23.47
CA ILE A 287 -65.36 -15.48 -23.59
C ILE A 287 -65.13 -14.79 -22.23
N ASP A 288 -66.21 -14.40 -21.54
CA ASP A 288 -66.11 -13.72 -20.25
C ASP A 288 -65.51 -14.64 -19.17
N ASP A 289 -65.93 -15.90 -19.10
CA ASP A 289 -65.38 -16.92 -18.21
C ASP A 289 -63.87 -17.13 -18.49
N THR A 290 -63.47 -17.18 -19.76
CA THR A 290 -62.06 -17.33 -20.16
C THR A 290 -61.23 -16.08 -19.82
N ARG A 291 -61.77 -14.87 -20.02
CA ARG A 291 -61.12 -13.61 -19.62
C ARG A 291 -60.99 -13.49 -18.11
N GLN A 292 -61.96 -13.99 -17.34
CA GLN A 292 -61.87 -14.04 -15.88
C GLN A 292 -60.75 -14.97 -15.41
N ARG A 293 -60.59 -16.15 -16.03
CA ARG A 293 -59.46 -17.06 -15.76
C ARG A 293 -58.10 -16.43 -16.09
N LEU A 294 -58.05 -15.60 -17.14
CA LEU A 294 -56.85 -14.89 -17.55
C LEU A 294 -56.42 -13.82 -16.53
N GLY A 295 -57.36 -12.98 -16.05
CA GLY A 295 -57.01 -11.79 -15.25
C GLY A 295 -58.06 -11.24 -14.27
N GLY A 296 -59.23 -11.87 -14.11
CA GLY A 296 -60.37 -11.31 -13.37
C GLY A 296 -60.60 -11.76 -11.91
N GLY A 297 -59.67 -12.48 -11.26
CA GLY A 297 -59.82 -13.04 -9.91
C GLY A 297 -58.53 -13.13 -9.07
N SER A 298 -58.57 -13.79 -7.91
CA SER A 298 -57.46 -13.90 -6.95
C SER A 298 -56.37 -14.93 -7.34
N GLU A 299 -56.74 -15.94 -8.13
CA GLU A 299 -55.87 -17.00 -8.69
C GLU A 299 -55.91 -16.95 -10.24
N THR A 300 -55.44 -15.86 -10.82
CA THR A 300 -55.40 -15.70 -12.29
C THR A 300 -54.07 -16.16 -12.87
N VAL A 301 -54.11 -16.58 -14.13
CA VAL A 301 -52.88 -16.92 -14.89
C VAL A 301 -51.92 -15.75 -14.92
N ALA A 302 -52.41 -14.50 -15.04
CA ALA A 302 -51.58 -13.31 -14.99
C ALA A 302 -50.80 -13.14 -13.66
N LYS A 303 -51.46 -13.39 -12.51
CA LYS A 303 -50.82 -13.29 -11.19
C LYS A 303 -49.83 -14.44 -10.95
N GLN A 304 -50.20 -15.64 -11.39
CA GLN A 304 -49.30 -16.80 -11.37
C GLN A 304 -48.04 -16.53 -12.19
N LEU A 305 -48.21 -16.03 -13.42
CA LEU A 305 -47.10 -15.66 -14.31
C LEU A 305 -46.17 -14.63 -13.66
N SER A 306 -46.70 -13.54 -13.11
CA SER A 306 -45.88 -12.53 -12.41
C SER A 306 -45.07 -13.11 -11.24
N SER A 307 -45.68 -13.98 -10.43
CA SER A 307 -44.97 -14.65 -9.33
C SER A 307 -43.90 -15.63 -9.82
N TYR A 308 -44.18 -16.35 -10.91
CA TYR A 308 -43.24 -17.28 -11.55
C TYR A 308 -42.06 -16.54 -12.19
N GLU A 309 -42.30 -15.44 -12.91
CA GLU A 309 -41.26 -14.60 -13.51
C GLU A 309 -40.30 -14.06 -12.45
N SER A 310 -40.80 -13.61 -11.31
CA SER A 310 -39.97 -13.14 -10.20
C SER A 310 -39.04 -14.23 -9.68
N LEU A 311 -39.54 -15.46 -9.51
CA LEU A 311 -38.73 -16.62 -9.12
C LEU A 311 -37.75 -17.02 -10.22
N LYS A 312 -38.14 -16.90 -11.48
CA LYS A 312 -37.29 -17.23 -12.63
C LYS A 312 -36.12 -16.25 -12.76
N ILE A 313 -36.37 -14.95 -12.55
CA ILE A 313 -35.33 -13.91 -12.50
C ILE A 313 -34.39 -14.18 -11.33
N ALA A 314 -34.91 -14.52 -10.15
CA ALA A 314 -34.08 -14.87 -9.00
C ALA A 314 -33.19 -16.10 -9.27
N GLN A 315 -33.74 -17.11 -9.96
CA GLN A 315 -32.98 -18.28 -10.40
C GLN A 315 -31.86 -17.89 -11.38
N ASP A 316 -32.18 -17.11 -12.42
CA ASP A 316 -31.23 -16.69 -13.45
C ASP A 316 -30.10 -15.82 -12.87
N PHE A 317 -30.44 -14.93 -11.94
CA PHE A 317 -29.48 -14.14 -11.19
C PHE A 317 -28.56 -15.03 -10.34
N ALA A 318 -29.11 -16.02 -9.63
CA ALA A 318 -28.31 -16.95 -8.82
C ALA A 318 -27.39 -17.83 -9.69
N ASP A 319 -27.88 -18.31 -10.83
CA ASP A 319 -27.12 -19.11 -11.78
C ASP A 319 -25.97 -18.28 -12.42
N THR A 320 -26.24 -17.02 -12.78
CA THR A 320 -25.24 -16.08 -13.31
C THR A 320 -24.16 -15.75 -12.27
N ASN A 321 -24.55 -15.52 -11.01
CA ASN A 321 -23.60 -15.30 -9.93
C ASN A 321 -22.73 -16.53 -9.67
N LEU A 322 -23.30 -17.74 -9.73
CA LEU A 322 -22.52 -18.98 -9.61
C LEU A 322 -21.50 -19.10 -10.74
N ALA A 323 -21.88 -18.79 -11.98
CA ALA A 323 -20.94 -18.79 -13.10
C ALA A 323 -19.79 -17.79 -12.88
N SER A 324 -20.11 -16.57 -12.43
CA SER A 324 -19.11 -15.55 -12.10
C SER A 324 -18.17 -15.99 -10.98
N ALA A 325 -18.71 -16.55 -9.88
CA ALA A 325 -17.91 -17.05 -8.76
C ALA A 325 -16.94 -18.17 -9.19
N ARG A 326 -17.39 -19.08 -10.05
CA ARG A 326 -16.54 -20.15 -10.61
C ARG A 326 -15.43 -19.58 -11.48
N GLN A 327 -15.73 -18.58 -12.31
CA GLN A 327 -14.71 -17.88 -13.10
C GLN A 327 -13.67 -17.20 -12.21
N SER A 328 -14.07 -16.54 -11.12
CA SER A 328 -13.15 -15.94 -10.16
C SER A 328 -12.28 -17.00 -9.46
N LEU A 329 -12.83 -18.16 -9.11
CA LEU A 329 -12.06 -19.28 -8.56
C LEU A 329 -11.01 -19.79 -9.54
N ASP A 330 -11.36 -19.94 -10.82
CA ASP A 330 -10.42 -20.37 -11.85
C ASP A 330 -9.32 -19.32 -12.08
N GLN A 331 -9.65 -18.03 -12.04
CA GLN A 331 -8.66 -16.96 -12.07
C GLN A 331 -7.69 -17.03 -10.87
N ALA A 332 -8.19 -17.28 -9.66
CA ALA A 332 -7.36 -17.45 -8.46
C ALA A 332 -6.43 -18.67 -8.59
N ARG A 333 -6.91 -19.79 -9.14
CA ARG A 333 -6.09 -20.99 -9.41
C ARG A 333 -5.00 -20.71 -10.43
N VAL A 334 -5.33 -20.03 -11.53
CA VAL A 334 -4.36 -19.65 -12.55
C VAL A 334 -3.31 -18.69 -11.98
N ALA A 335 -3.70 -17.74 -11.11
CA ALA A 335 -2.77 -16.85 -10.44
C ALA A 335 -1.75 -17.61 -9.58
N ILE A 336 -2.18 -18.60 -8.80
CA ILE A 336 -1.31 -19.47 -8.02
C ILE A 336 -0.32 -20.23 -8.90
N LEU A 337 -0.77 -20.77 -10.04
CA LEU A 337 0.09 -21.51 -10.96
C LEU A 337 1.11 -20.62 -11.69
N ARG A 338 0.82 -19.33 -11.87
CA ARG A 338 1.64 -18.40 -12.65
C ARG A 338 2.59 -17.54 -11.81
N GLN A 339 2.27 -17.25 -10.55
CA GLN A 339 3.00 -16.25 -9.76
C GLN A 339 3.97 -16.88 -8.76
N GLN A 340 5.26 -16.68 -9.00
CA GLN A 340 6.29 -16.62 -7.97
C GLN A 340 6.80 -15.18 -7.96
N ARG A 341 6.66 -14.47 -6.83
CA ARG A 341 7.36 -13.18 -6.64
C ARG A 341 8.79 -13.52 -6.30
N TYR A 342 9.76 -12.90 -6.97
CA TYR A 342 11.15 -13.15 -6.65
C TYR A 342 11.90 -11.83 -6.54
N VAL A 343 12.85 -11.81 -5.62
CA VAL A 343 13.85 -10.75 -5.55
C VAL A 343 14.80 -10.93 -6.72
N SER A 344 14.77 -9.98 -7.66
CA SER A 344 15.71 -9.96 -8.78
C SER A 344 16.91 -9.10 -8.39
N PRO A 345 18.09 -9.67 -8.13
CA PRO A 345 19.28 -8.88 -7.86
C PRO A 345 19.64 -8.07 -9.10
N ILE A 346 19.75 -6.75 -8.94
CA ILE A 346 20.22 -5.83 -9.99
C ILE A 346 21.74 -5.64 -9.85
N ALA A 347 22.21 -5.56 -8.60
CA ALA A 347 23.62 -5.56 -8.25
C ALA A 347 23.83 -6.47 -7.04
N GLN A 348 24.71 -7.47 -7.20
CA GLN A 348 25.11 -8.35 -6.10
C GLN A 348 25.91 -7.56 -5.06
N PRO A 349 25.85 -7.96 -3.77
CA PRO A 349 26.62 -7.31 -2.72
C PRO A 349 28.12 -7.33 -3.03
N LYS A 350 28.72 -6.15 -3.09
CA LYS A 350 30.16 -6.00 -3.22
C LYS A 350 30.66 -5.01 -2.18
N ALA A 351 31.63 -5.44 -1.39
CA ALA A 351 32.28 -4.58 -0.41
C ALA A 351 33.25 -3.59 -1.10
N ASP A 352 33.32 -2.39 -0.54
CA ASP A 352 34.33 -1.42 -0.93
C ASP A 352 35.72 -1.81 -0.40
N TYR A 353 36.75 -1.57 -1.21
CA TYR A 353 38.15 -1.84 -0.83
C TYR A 353 38.68 -0.85 0.22
N THR A 354 38.00 0.29 0.42
CA THR A 354 38.37 1.33 1.38
C THR A 354 37.31 1.43 2.49
N PRO A 355 37.69 1.61 3.76
CA PRO A 355 36.73 1.80 4.84
C PRO A 355 35.87 3.03 4.61
N THR A 356 34.55 2.86 4.68
CA THR A 356 33.56 3.95 4.55
C THR A 356 33.52 4.81 5.82
N TYR A 357 33.76 4.18 6.98
CA TYR A 357 33.89 4.85 8.26
C TYR A 357 35.29 4.63 8.85
N PRO A 358 35.87 5.64 9.54
CA PRO A 358 35.39 7.02 9.64
C PRO A 358 35.71 7.84 8.37
N GLN A 359 34.77 8.69 7.94
CA GLN A 359 35.02 9.65 6.87
C GLN A 359 35.97 10.77 7.36
N LYS A 360 37.28 10.52 7.27
CA LYS A 360 38.30 11.33 7.94
C LYS A 360 38.24 12.81 7.56
N LEU A 361 38.06 13.11 6.28
CA LEU A 361 38.04 14.49 5.77
C LEU A 361 36.78 15.26 6.20
N THR A 362 35.60 14.62 6.16
CA THR A 362 34.35 15.26 6.58
C THR A 362 34.31 15.45 8.10
N ALA A 363 34.83 14.50 8.87
CA ALA A 363 34.97 14.61 10.33
C ALA A 363 35.92 15.76 10.74
N LEU A 364 37.09 15.85 10.10
CA LEU A 364 38.03 16.97 10.37
C LEU A 364 37.45 18.32 9.92
N GLY A 365 36.81 18.38 8.76
CA GLY A 365 36.18 19.61 8.25
C GLY A 365 35.05 20.11 9.16
N SER A 366 34.19 19.20 9.63
CA SER A 366 33.12 19.56 10.58
C SER A 366 33.68 19.99 11.93
N ALA A 367 34.70 19.31 12.46
CA ALA A 367 35.38 19.72 13.69
C ALA A 367 36.02 21.11 13.57
N LEU A 368 36.61 21.43 12.41
CA LEU A 368 37.15 22.75 12.11
C LEU A 368 36.04 23.82 12.11
N LEU A 369 34.91 23.55 11.47
CA LEU A 369 33.76 24.48 11.45
C LEU A 369 33.21 24.74 12.85
N VAL A 370 33.09 23.69 13.68
CA VAL A 370 32.68 23.84 15.09
C VAL A 370 33.69 24.68 15.86
N GLY A 371 34.99 24.42 15.68
CA GLY A 371 36.05 25.22 16.29
C GLY A 371 35.99 26.71 15.89
N LEU A 372 35.76 26.99 14.60
CA LEU A 372 35.60 28.37 14.10
C LEU A 372 34.34 29.03 14.66
N ALA A 373 33.22 28.31 14.75
CA ALA A 373 31.99 28.81 15.33
C ALA A 373 32.16 29.18 16.81
N LEU A 374 32.86 28.33 17.59
CA LEU A 374 33.17 28.61 18.99
C LEU A 374 34.05 29.86 19.15
N VAL A 375 35.06 30.04 18.29
CA VAL A 375 35.87 31.27 18.27
C VAL A 375 35.03 32.49 17.91
N PHE A 376 34.16 32.38 16.92
CA PHE A 376 33.27 33.47 16.53
C PHE A 376 32.37 33.89 17.69
N LEU A 377 31.68 32.94 18.35
CA LEU A 377 30.79 33.20 19.48
C LEU A 377 31.54 33.84 20.66
N THR A 378 32.72 33.32 21.01
CA THR A 378 33.52 33.90 22.11
C THR A 378 34.06 35.29 21.77
N SER A 379 34.37 35.55 20.49
CA SER A 379 34.78 36.89 20.04
C SER A 379 33.65 37.91 20.12
N VAL A 380 32.43 37.53 19.73
CA VAL A 380 31.23 38.39 19.82
C VAL A 380 30.88 38.65 21.28
N ALA A 381 30.83 37.60 22.11
CA ALA A 381 30.56 37.74 23.55
C ALA A 381 31.60 38.64 24.24
N GLY A 382 32.89 38.45 23.93
CA GLY A 382 33.96 39.31 24.43
C GLY A 382 33.83 40.77 23.97
N GLY A 383 33.37 41.00 22.73
CA GLY A 383 33.09 42.33 22.19
C GLY A 383 31.92 43.03 22.89
N LEU A 384 30.83 42.32 23.14
CA LEU A 384 29.67 42.83 23.87
C LEU A 384 30.01 43.21 25.31
N ILE A 385 30.74 42.35 26.02
CA ILE A 385 31.21 42.63 27.39
C ILE A 385 32.13 43.86 27.40
N ARG A 386 33.01 44.00 26.40
CA ARG A 386 33.91 45.16 26.29
C ARG A 386 33.13 46.46 26.06
N ASN A 387 32.16 46.46 25.16
CA ASN A 387 31.31 47.62 24.89
C ASN A 387 30.46 48.01 26.12
N ALA A 388 29.94 47.03 26.86
CA ALA A 388 29.19 47.26 28.09
C ALA A 388 30.04 47.89 29.21
N ILE A 389 31.35 47.62 29.23
CA ILE A 389 32.28 48.17 30.24
C ILE A 389 32.86 49.54 29.81
N SER A 390 33.02 49.80 28.51
CA SER A 390 33.54 51.08 27.98
C SER A 390 32.47 52.15 27.76
N GLY A 391 31.19 51.81 27.88
CA GLY A 391 30.06 52.73 27.74
C GLY A 391 29.63 53.42 29.03
N ARG A 392 30.51 53.54 30.03
CA ARG A 392 30.31 54.33 31.25
C ARG A 392 31.35 55.42 31.37
#